data_AF-F6BB85-F1
#
_entry.id   AF-F6BB85-F1
#
_cell.length_a   1.000
_cell.length_b   1.000
_cell.length_c   1.000
_cell.angle_alpha   90.00
_cell.angle_beta   90.00
_cell.angle_gamma   90.00
#
_symmetry.space_group_name_H-M   'P 1'
#
loop_
_entity.id
_entity.type
_entity.pdbx_description
1 polymer ?
#
loop_
_entity_poly.entity_id
_entity_poly.type
_entity_poly.pdbx_seq_one_letter_code
_entity_poly.pdbx_strand_id
1 'polypeptide(L)'
;MEGYILFIISLISGFLGVILIWKTFENLNKSKIREERAKEEEEIIEGLKELKSYIAPEQKKASKEYDLLEIAFEHDILDITIANEEGLPIASTLADSEELAAKYSGIYQYIKNFMKKDIVKVSIKDKDGYVYIISISKGNIPLYLIINTKIELSQFSEKSLLRKILPLLDKYLGQNFDGNN
;
A
#
# COMPACT_ATOMS: atom_id res chain seq x y z
N MET A 1 55.22 -41.29 45.35
CA MET A 1 53.80 -40.96 45.58
C MET A 1 53.42 -39.56 45.09
N GLU A 2 54.30 -38.55 45.25
CA GLU A 2 54.00 -37.15 44.89
C GLU A 2 53.71 -36.89 43.40
N GLY A 3 54.41 -37.56 42.47
CA GLY A 3 54.17 -37.40 41.03
C GLY A 3 52.79 -37.86 40.55
N TYR A 4 52.19 -38.86 41.20
CA TYR A 4 50.84 -39.34 40.86
C TYR A 4 49.76 -38.33 41.29
N ILE A 5 49.99 -37.61 42.38
CA ILE A 5 49.06 -36.59 42.89
C ILE A 5 48.99 -35.41 41.91
N LEU A 6 50.15 -34.95 41.40
CA LEU A 6 50.21 -33.89 40.39
C LEU A 6 49.53 -34.28 39.08
N PHE A 7 49.68 -35.53 38.65
CA PHE A 7 49.01 -36.06 37.46
C PHE A 7 47.47 -36.05 37.60
N ILE A 8 46.96 -36.49 38.74
CA ILE A 8 45.51 -36.51 39.02
C ILE A 8 44.94 -35.09 39.05
N ILE A 9 45.64 -34.14 39.69
CA ILE A 9 45.22 -32.73 39.74
C ILE A 9 45.19 -32.11 38.34
N SER A 10 46.21 -32.39 37.52
CA SER A 10 46.25 -31.91 36.12
C SER A 10 45.09 -32.45 35.28
N LEU A 11 44.70 -33.72 35.51
CA LEU A 11 43.64 -34.38 34.75
C LEU A 11 42.26 -33.83 35.11
N ILE A 12 42.02 -33.60 36.41
CA ILE A 12 40.78 -32.97 36.90
C ILE A 12 40.69 -31.52 36.42
N SER A 13 41.80 -30.76 36.47
CA SER A 13 41.84 -29.37 36.01
C SER A 13 41.57 -29.26 34.51
N GLY A 14 42.13 -30.18 33.70
CA GLY A 14 41.87 -30.22 32.25
C GLY A 14 40.40 -30.52 31.94
N PHE A 15 39.81 -31.48 32.66
CA PHE A 15 38.40 -31.86 32.47
C PHE A 15 37.44 -30.73 32.84
N LEU A 16 37.68 -30.04 33.96
CA LEU A 16 36.89 -28.88 34.38
C LEU A 16 36.99 -27.73 33.37
N GLY A 17 38.18 -27.50 32.79
CA GLY A 17 38.38 -26.49 31.75
C GLY A 17 37.51 -26.73 30.52
N VAL A 18 37.46 -27.97 30.02
CA VAL A 18 36.66 -28.34 28.84
C VAL A 18 35.16 -28.14 29.10
N ILE A 19 34.67 -28.51 30.29
CA ILE A 19 33.25 -28.32 30.65
C ILE A 19 32.89 -26.83 30.69
N LEU A 20 33.76 -25.99 31.25
CA LEU A 20 33.53 -24.54 31.32
C LEU A 20 33.54 -23.89 29.93
N ILE A 21 34.46 -24.30 29.05
CA ILE A 21 34.53 -23.82 27.67
C ILE A 21 33.27 -24.24 26.88
N TRP A 22 32.81 -25.48 27.04
CA TRP A 22 31.62 -25.94 26.33
C TRP A 22 30.34 -25.22 26.78
N LYS A 23 30.18 -25.01 28.09
CA LYS A 23 29.03 -24.31 28.67
C LYS A 23 28.99 -22.83 28.27
N THR A 24 30.14 -22.17 28.21
CA THR A 24 30.23 -20.77 27.75
C THR A 24 29.94 -20.65 26.26
N PHE A 25 30.42 -21.59 25.44
CA PHE A 25 30.12 -21.63 24.01
C PHE A 25 28.63 -21.86 23.71
N GLU A 26 27.98 -22.76 24.45
CA GLU A 26 26.54 -23.01 24.30
C GLU A 26 25.69 -21.78 24.66
N ASN A 27 26.06 -21.08 25.73
CA ASN A 27 25.39 -19.84 26.14
C ASN A 27 25.56 -18.72 25.10
N LEU A 28 26.75 -18.59 24.49
CA LEU A 28 27.02 -17.61 23.44
C LEU A 28 26.22 -17.90 22.16
N ASN A 29 26.07 -19.17 21.77
CA ASN A 29 25.22 -19.51 20.62
C ASN A 29 23.74 -19.24 20.91
N LYS A 30 23.27 -19.53 22.13
CA LYS A 30 21.89 -19.21 22.54
C LYS A 30 21.63 -17.70 22.58
N SER A 31 22.59 -16.88 23.00
CA SER A 31 22.45 -15.42 22.97
C SER A 31 22.46 -14.88 21.55
N LYS A 32 23.32 -15.39 20.66
CA LYS A 32 23.34 -14.99 19.24
C LYS A 32 22.02 -15.28 18.53
N ILE A 33 21.45 -16.48 18.70
CA ILE A 33 20.14 -16.82 18.12
C ILE A 33 19.03 -15.90 18.66
N ARG A 34 19.10 -15.51 19.93
CA ARG A 34 18.14 -14.56 20.52
C ARG A 34 18.33 -13.14 20.00
N GLU A 35 19.57 -12.70 19.82
CA GLU A 35 19.88 -11.39 19.23
C GLU A 35 19.47 -11.32 17.75
N GLU A 36 19.69 -12.38 16.99
CA GLU A 36 19.24 -12.48 15.58
C GLU A 36 17.72 -12.39 15.50
N ARG A 37 16.98 -13.13 16.34
CA ARG A 37 15.52 -13.03 16.41
C ARG A 37 15.04 -11.65 16.87
N ALA A 38 15.72 -11.04 17.83
CA ALA A 38 15.37 -9.69 18.29
C ALA A 38 15.57 -8.65 17.18
N LYS A 39 16.60 -8.81 16.34
CA LYS A 39 16.82 -7.97 15.16
C LYS A 39 15.76 -8.19 14.09
N GLU A 40 15.40 -9.44 13.80
CA GLU A 40 14.30 -9.75 12.89
C GLU A 40 12.96 -9.16 13.38
N GLU A 41 12.69 -9.25 14.69
CA GLU A 41 11.52 -8.62 15.31
C GLU A 41 11.56 -7.08 15.22
N GLU A 42 12.72 -6.45 15.43
CA GLU A 42 12.91 -5.01 15.25
C GLU A 42 12.72 -4.59 13.79
N GLU A 43 13.25 -5.35 12.82
CA GLU A 43 13.06 -5.10 11.38
C GLU A 43 11.57 -5.22 10.99
N ILE A 44 10.84 -6.19 11.54
CA ILE A 44 9.39 -6.31 11.34
C ILE A 44 8.66 -5.11 11.95
N ILE A 45 9.02 -4.69 13.17
CA ILE A 45 8.41 -3.54 13.84
C ILE A 45 8.72 -2.24 13.08
N GLU A 46 9.94 -2.09 12.58
CA GLU A 46 10.38 -0.93 11.81
C GLU A 46 9.69 -0.90 10.44
N GLY A 47 9.58 -2.03 9.75
CA GLY A 47 8.78 -2.16 8.54
C GLY A 47 7.29 -1.84 8.77
N LEU A 48 6.70 -2.31 9.88
CA LEU A 48 5.33 -1.96 10.26
C LEU A 48 5.18 -0.47 10.62
N LYS A 49 6.20 0.13 11.22
CA LYS A 49 6.23 1.56 11.57
C LYS A 49 6.41 2.42 10.33
N GLU A 50 7.24 2.01 9.38
CA GLU A 50 7.36 2.63 8.06
C GLU A 50 6.04 2.54 7.31
N LEU A 51 5.41 1.36 7.22
CA LEU A 51 4.08 1.20 6.64
C LEU A 51 3.05 2.12 7.32
N LYS A 52 3.06 2.22 8.66
CA LYS A 52 2.22 3.17 9.39
C LYS A 52 2.49 4.62 9.01
N SER A 53 3.75 5.00 8.73
CA SER A 53 4.11 6.33 8.27
C SER A 53 3.63 6.61 6.84
N TYR A 54 3.66 5.61 5.96
CA TYR A 54 3.07 5.70 4.62
C TYR A 54 1.54 5.75 4.66
N ILE A 55 0.92 5.19 5.71
CA ILE A 55 -0.53 5.23 5.97
C ILE A 55 -0.98 6.55 6.67
N ALA A 56 -0.05 7.40 7.11
CA ALA A 56 -0.38 8.61 7.87
C ALA A 56 0.27 9.89 7.32
N PRO A 57 -0.26 10.42 6.21
CA PRO A 57 -0.55 11.84 6.09
C PRO A 57 -2.07 12.01 6.05
N GLU A 58 -2.64 12.69 7.06
CA GLU A 58 -4.07 13.05 7.16
C GLU A 58 -5.05 11.95 6.69
N GLN A 59 -5.40 11.02 7.59
CA GLN A 59 -6.35 9.94 7.31
C GLN A 59 -7.74 10.48 6.91
N LYS A 60 -7.90 10.77 5.62
CA LYS A 60 -9.16 10.53 4.92
C LYS A 60 -9.43 9.04 5.11
N LYS A 61 -10.51 8.72 5.83
CA LYS A 61 -10.89 7.36 6.20
C LYS A 61 -10.78 6.45 4.98
N ALA A 62 -10.16 5.28 5.09
CA ALA A 62 -10.04 4.34 3.98
C ALA A 62 -11.41 3.68 3.70
N SER A 63 -11.75 3.49 2.42
CA SER A 63 -13.01 2.86 2.02
C SER A 63 -12.98 1.33 2.08
N LYS A 64 -14.16 0.68 1.94
CA LYS A 64 -14.34 -0.78 1.94
C LYS A 64 -14.04 -1.44 0.58
N GLU A 65 -13.68 -0.66 -0.43
CA GLU A 65 -13.35 -1.14 -1.77
C GLU A 65 -11.91 -1.66 -1.85
N TYR A 66 -11.67 -2.83 -1.25
CA TYR A 66 -10.35 -3.48 -1.23
C TYR A 66 -9.73 -3.71 -2.63
N ASP A 67 -10.55 -4.00 -3.64
CA ASP A 67 -10.05 -4.22 -5.00
C ASP A 67 -9.40 -2.95 -5.59
N LEU A 68 -9.97 -1.77 -5.31
CA LEU A 68 -9.40 -0.49 -5.76
C LEU A 68 -8.15 -0.11 -4.95
N LEU A 69 -8.13 -0.43 -3.66
CA LEU A 69 -6.95 -0.24 -2.83
C LEU A 69 -5.78 -1.07 -3.33
N GLU A 70 -6.01 -2.35 -3.63
CA GLU A 70 -4.98 -3.24 -4.20
C GLU A 70 -4.40 -2.66 -5.50
N ILE A 71 -5.28 -2.23 -6.43
CA ILE A 71 -4.85 -1.62 -7.69
C ILE A 71 -4.04 -0.34 -7.45
N ALA A 72 -4.48 0.51 -6.51
CA ALA A 72 -3.79 1.75 -6.18
C ALA A 72 -2.38 1.48 -5.63
N PHE A 73 -2.24 0.50 -4.73
CA PHE A 73 -0.94 0.10 -4.19
C PHE A 73 -0.01 -0.48 -5.27
N GLU A 74 -0.49 -1.37 -6.13
CA GLU A 74 0.33 -1.96 -7.20
C GLU A 74 0.87 -0.94 -8.22
N HIS A 75 0.23 0.23 -8.33
CA HIS A 75 0.56 1.26 -9.33
C HIS A 75 1.13 2.55 -8.69
N ASP A 76 1.48 2.53 -7.40
CA ASP A 76 1.99 3.69 -6.64
C ASP A 76 1.06 4.92 -6.74
N ILE A 77 -0.24 4.69 -6.62
CA ILE A 77 -1.30 5.70 -6.67
C ILE A 77 -1.80 5.99 -5.26
N LEU A 78 -2.05 7.26 -4.98
CA LEU A 78 -2.53 7.70 -3.66
C LEU A 78 -3.99 7.34 -3.46
N ASP A 79 -4.82 7.69 -4.44
CA ASP A 79 -6.23 7.36 -4.41
C ASP A 79 -6.85 7.25 -5.80
N ILE A 80 -7.91 6.46 -5.85
CA ILE A 80 -8.73 6.23 -7.03
C ILE A 80 -10.17 6.51 -6.61
N THR A 81 -10.85 7.37 -7.35
CA THR A 81 -12.27 7.65 -7.18
C THR A 81 -12.98 7.50 -8.51
N ILE A 82 -14.04 6.70 -8.53
CA ILE A 82 -14.92 6.52 -9.67
C ILE A 82 -16.20 7.29 -9.36
N ALA A 83 -16.55 8.25 -10.21
CA ALA A 83 -17.74 9.07 -10.06
C ALA A 83 -18.61 9.00 -11.31
N ASN A 84 -19.90 9.27 -11.17
CA ASN A 84 -20.77 9.50 -12.31
C ASN A 84 -20.54 10.91 -12.91
N GLU A 85 -21.20 11.20 -14.03
CA GLU A 85 -21.12 12.53 -14.66
C GLU A 85 -21.58 13.66 -13.72
N GLU A 86 -22.51 13.40 -12.80
CA GLU A 86 -23.03 14.38 -11.83
C GLU A 86 -22.07 14.66 -10.66
N GLY A 87 -20.96 13.93 -10.54
CA GLY A 87 -20.00 14.09 -9.46
C GLY A 87 -20.33 13.32 -8.18
N LEU A 88 -21.25 12.34 -8.25
CA LEU A 88 -21.52 11.42 -7.16
C LEU A 88 -20.52 10.25 -7.20
N PRO A 89 -19.83 9.95 -6.08
CA PRO A 89 -18.91 8.83 -6.02
C PRO A 89 -19.67 7.49 -6.09
N ILE A 90 -19.19 6.59 -6.94
CA ILE A 90 -19.68 5.21 -7.09
C ILE A 90 -18.82 4.26 -6.27
N ALA A 91 -17.51 4.46 -6.30
CA ALA A 91 -16.51 3.68 -5.58
C ALA A 91 -15.26 4.54 -5.39
N SER A 92 -14.58 4.42 -4.25
CA SER A 92 -13.37 5.20 -4.00
C SER A 92 -12.45 4.50 -3.03
N THR A 93 -11.15 4.73 -3.10
CA THR A 93 -10.25 4.32 -2.02
C THR A 93 -10.40 5.21 -0.78
N LEU A 94 -11.04 6.38 -0.91
CA LEU A 94 -11.34 7.33 0.15
C LEU A 94 -12.80 7.20 0.61
N ALA A 95 -13.04 7.15 1.92
CA ALA A 95 -14.38 7.07 2.48
C ALA A 95 -15.13 8.42 2.42
N ASP A 96 -14.42 9.55 2.44
CA ASP A 96 -15.00 10.89 2.30
C ASP A 96 -14.72 11.42 0.87
N SER A 97 -15.22 10.71 -0.15
CA SER A 97 -14.90 10.97 -1.57
C SER A 97 -15.87 11.92 -2.30
N GLU A 98 -16.97 12.31 -1.66
CA GLU A 98 -18.03 13.14 -2.25
C GLU A 98 -17.53 14.50 -2.73
N GLU A 99 -16.82 15.23 -1.87
CA GLU A 99 -16.29 16.56 -2.21
C GLU A 99 -15.28 16.48 -3.37
N LEU A 100 -14.43 15.44 -3.35
CA LEU A 100 -13.43 15.20 -4.36
C LEU A 100 -14.06 14.88 -5.72
N ALA A 101 -15.04 13.97 -5.72
CA ALA A 101 -15.80 13.60 -6.91
C ALA A 101 -16.51 14.83 -7.50
N ALA A 102 -17.26 15.58 -6.68
CA ALA A 102 -17.96 16.77 -7.14
C ALA A 102 -17.01 17.82 -7.74
N LYS A 103 -15.90 18.11 -7.05
CA LYS A 103 -14.90 19.09 -7.50
C LYS A 103 -14.32 18.72 -8.86
N TYR A 104 -13.79 17.50 -9.00
CA TYR A 104 -13.08 17.12 -10.22
C TYR A 104 -14.02 16.81 -11.39
N SER A 105 -15.21 16.25 -11.14
CA SER A 105 -16.25 16.14 -12.17
C SER A 105 -16.67 17.51 -12.70
N GLY A 106 -16.84 18.50 -11.81
CA GLY A 106 -17.13 19.89 -12.21
C GLY A 106 -16.02 20.51 -13.07
N ILE A 107 -14.75 20.32 -12.69
CA ILE A 107 -13.60 20.76 -13.49
C ILE A 107 -13.63 20.12 -14.88
N TYR A 108 -13.85 18.81 -14.95
CA TYR A 108 -13.90 18.09 -16.22
C TYR A 108 -15.01 18.62 -17.13
N GLN A 109 -16.22 18.77 -16.60
CA GLN A 109 -17.36 19.31 -17.35
C GLN A 109 -17.10 20.72 -17.84
N TYR A 110 -16.51 21.59 -17.00
CA TYR A 110 -16.15 22.94 -17.39
C TYR A 110 -15.19 22.93 -18.59
N ILE A 111 -14.13 22.11 -18.54
CA ILE A 111 -13.15 22.02 -19.64
C ILE A 111 -13.81 21.41 -20.90
N LYS A 112 -14.61 20.36 -20.77
CA LYS A 112 -15.37 19.75 -21.87
C LYS A 112 -16.26 20.78 -22.57
N ASN A 113 -17.02 21.56 -21.80
CA ASN A 113 -17.90 22.60 -22.32
C ASN A 113 -17.11 23.76 -22.97
N PHE A 114 -15.99 24.15 -22.38
CA PHE A 114 -15.13 25.21 -22.91
C PHE A 114 -14.48 24.82 -24.25
N MET A 115 -13.95 23.59 -24.33
CA MET A 115 -13.23 23.10 -25.50
C MET A 115 -14.16 22.68 -26.64
N LYS A 116 -15.46 22.44 -26.36
CA LYS A 116 -16.48 21.96 -27.32
C LYS A 116 -16.02 20.74 -28.13
N LYS A 117 -15.24 19.86 -27.49
CA LYS A 117 -14.69 18.64 -28.08
C LYS A 117 -14.82 17.51 -27.08
N ASP A 118 -14.87 16.29 -27.60
CA ASP A 118 -14.77 15.09 -26.76
C ASP A 118 -13.36 15.00 -26.20
N ILE A 119 -13.26 15.31 -24.92
CA ILE A 119 -12.07 15.10 -24.12
C ILE A 119 -12.14 13.66 -23.62
N VAL A 120 -10.99 12.98 -23.62
CA VAL A 120 -10.86 11.62 -23.06
C VAL A 120 -10.19 11.69 -21.69
N LYS A 121 -9.28 12.65 -21.50
CA LYS A 121 -8.49 12.82 -20.30
C LYS A 121 -8.15 14.28 -20.04
N VAL A 122 -8.19 14.66 -18.76
CA VAL A 122 -7.60 15.89 -18.23
C VAL A 122 -6.51 15.50 -17.24
N SER A 123 -5.35 16.12 -17.34
CA SER A 123 -4.25 15.98 -16.37
C SER A 123 -3.98 17.34 -15.74
N ILE A 124 -4.04 17.40 -14.41
CA ILE A 124 -3.78 18.59 -13.61
C ILE A 124 -2.52 18.32 -12.80
N LYS A 125 -1.52 19.19 -12.96
CA LYS A 125 -0.32 19.16 -12.14
C LYS A 125 -0.45 20.19 -11.04
N ASP A 126 -0.25 19.75 -9.80
CA ASP A 126 -0.17 20.63 -8.62
C ASP A 126 1.19 20.44 -7.94
N LYS A 127 1.48 21.25 -6.92
CA LYS A 127 2.71 21.17 -6.11
C LYS A 127 2.84 19.82 -5.40
N ASP A 128 1.71 19.21 -5.06
CA ASP A 128 1.65 17.98 -4.27
C ASP A 128 1.55 16.71 -5.14
N GLY A 129 1.51 16.84 -6.47
CA GLY A 129 1.48 15.72 -7.40
C GLY A 129 0.66 15.96 -8.66
N TYR A 130 0.00 14.91 -9.13
CA TYR A 130 -0.78 14.89 -10.37
C TYR A 130 -2.17 14.32 -10.11
N VAL A 131 -3.17 14.96 -10.71
CA VAL A 131 -4.55 14.49 -10.76
C VAL A 131 -4.93 14.19 -12.20
N TYR A 132 -5.39 12.98 -12.45
CA TYR A 132 -5.89 12.57 -13.76
C TYR A 132 -7.39 12.34 -13.67
N ILE A 133 -8.13 12.92 -14.62
CA ILE A 133 -9.56 12.72 -14.77
C ILE A 133 -9.77 12.10 -16.15
N ILE A 134 -10.18 10.83 -16.17
CA ILE A 134 -10.35 10.05 -17.38
C ILE A 134 -11.84 9.77 -17.57
N SER A 135 -12.38 10.13 -18.73
CA SER A 135 -13.76 9.81 -19.09
C SER A 135 -13.84 8.38 -19.58
N ILE A 136 -14.72 7.61 -18.96
CA ILE A 136 -14.97 6.20 -19.25
C ILE A 136 -16.47 6.03 -19.48
N SER A 137 -16.87 5.19 -20.42
CA SER A 137 -18.28 4.84 -20.62
C SER A 137 -18.48 3.34 -20.47
N LYS A 138 -19.47 2.93 -19.67
CA LYS A 138 -19.87 1.53 -19.53
C LYS A 138 -21.38 1.41 -19.73
N GLY A 139 -21.81 0.70 -20.79
CA GLY A 139 -23.23 0.50 -21.07
C GLY A 139 -24.04 1.81 -21.20
N ASN A 140 -23.49 2.81 -21.90
CA ASN A 140 -24.03 4.18 -22.00
C ASN A 140 -24.07 5.01 -20.71
N ILE A 141 -23.50 4.52 -19.61
CA ILE A 141 -23.33 5.32 -18.38
C ILE A 141 -21.97 6.04 -18.47
N PRO A 142 -21.94 7.38 -18.56
CA PRO A 142 -20.71 8.15 -18.52
C PRO A 142 -20.18 8.24 -17.09
N LEU A 143 -18.92 7.89 -16.92
CA LEU A 143 -18.20 7.84 -15.65
C LEU A 143 -16.90 8.62 -15.75
N TYR A 144 -16.44 9.11 -14.61
CA TYR A 144 -15.13 9.73 -14.45
C TYR A 144 -14.29 8.91 -13.50
N LEU A 145 -13.11 8.52 -13.97
CA LEU A 145 -12.06 7.94 -13.16
C LEU A 145 -11.09 9.04 -12.76
N ILE A 146 -11.08 9.36 -11.47
CA ILE A 146 -10.22 10.38 -10.88
C ILE A 146 -9.09 9.65 -10.15
N ILE A 147 -7.86 9.98 -10.49
CA ILE A 147 -6.65 9.33 -9.97
C ILE A 147 -5.71 10.40 -9.44
N ASN A 148 -5.32 10.29 -8.17
CA ASN A 148 -4.29 11.13 -7.58
C ASN A 148 -3.00 10.35 -7.38
N THR A 149 -1.88 10.93 -7.75
CA THR A 149 -0.57 10.30 -7.59
C THR A 149 0.52 11.34 -7.36
N LYS A 150 1.61 10.95 -6.69
CA LYS A 150 2.78 11.82 -6.48
C LYS A 150 3.65 11.94 -7.74
N ILE A 151 3.59 10.95 -8.61
CA ILE A 151 4.44 10.85 -9.80
C ILE A 151 3.61 10.91 -11.07
N GLU A 152 4.23 11.34 -12.17
CA GLU A 152 3.54 11.39 -13.45
C GLU A 152 3.28 9.96 -13.97
N LEU A 153 2.03 9.65 -14.32
CA LEU A 153 1.68 8.35 -14.88
C LEU A 153 2.19 8.23 -16.32
N SER A 154 2.98 7.17 -16.55
CA SER A 154 3.35 6.79 -17.90
C SER A 154 2.13 6.26 -18.68
N GLN A 155 2.16 6.36 -20.01
CA GLN A 155 1.11 5.80 -20.86
C GLN A 155 0.92 4.28 -20.67
N PHE A 156 2.00 3.57 -20.32
CA PHE A 156 1.95 2.13 -20.05
C PHE A 156 1.23 1.85 -18.72
N SER A 157 1.59 2.59 -17.67
CA SER A 157 0.97 2.49 -16.34
C SER A 157 -0.53 2.81 -16.40
N GLU A 158 -0.91 3.86 -17.14
CA GLU A 158 -2.31 4.25 -17.34
C GLU A 158 -3.13 3.14 -18.04
N LYS A 159 -2.59 2.56 -19.11
CA LYS A 159 -3.26 1.45 -19.82
C LYS A 159 -3.38 0.20 -18.96
N SER A 160 -2.35 -0.13 -18.19
CA SER A 160 -2.36 -1.24 -17.24
C SER A 160 -3.45 -1.05 -16.19
N LEU A 161 -3.52 0.14 -15.61
CA LEU A 161 -4.49 0.50 -14.59
C LEU A 161 -5.93 0.43 -15.12
N LEU A 162 -6.20 1.03 -16.27
CA LEU A 162 -7.53 0.97 -16.89
C LEU A 162 -7.95 -0.47 -17.16
N ARG A 163 -7.03 -1.34 -17.59
CA ARG A 163 -7.32 -2.76 -17.83
C ARG A 163 -7.74 -3.51 -16.55
N LYS A 164 -7.23 -3.10 -15.38
CA LYS A 164 -7.60 -3.68 -14.09
C LYS A 164 -8.89 -3.09 -13.52
N ILE A 165 -9.16 -1.80 -13.75
CA ILE A 165 -10.36 -1.12 -13.21
C ILE A 165 -11.61 -1.41 -14.04
N LEU A 166 -11.52 -1.44 -15.36
CA LEU A 166 -12.69 -1.61 -16.24
C LEU A 166 -13.54 -2.87 -15.94
N PRO A 167 -12.97 -4.04 -15.61
CA PRO A 167 -13.75 -5.21 -15.19
C PRO A 167 -14.46 -5.02 -13.85
N LEU A 168 -13.91 -4.21 -12.93
CA LEU A 168 -14.50 -3.98 -11.61
C LEU A 168 -15.75 -3.07 -11.68
N LEU A 169 -15.88 -2.27 -12.74
CA LEU A 169 -17.07 -1.42 -12.94
C LEU A 169 -18.37 -2.22 -12.97
N ASP A 170 -18.36 -3.45 -13.50
CA ASP A 170 -19.55 -4.31 -13.53
C ASP A 170 -20.04 -4.62 -12.10
N LYS A 171 -19.11 -4.84 -11.17
CA LYS A 171 -19.39 -5.08 -9.76
C LYS A 171 -19.94 -3.82 -9.07
N TYR A 172 -19.32 -2.67 -9.29
CA TYR A 172 -19.72 -1.42 -8.62
C TYR A 172 -21.02 -0.83 -9.14
N LEU A 173 -21.28 -0.96 -10.43
CA LEU A 173 -22.55 -0.54 -11.01
C LEU A 173 -23.67 -1.49 -10.56
N GLY A 174 -23.44 -2.81 -10.55
CA GLY A 174 -24.44 -3.79 -10.10
C GLY A 174 -24.88 -3.59 -8.64
N GLN A 175 -23.94 -3.30 -7.72
CA GLN A 175 -24.27 -3.09 -6.31
C GLN A 175 -25.13 -1.85 -6.04
N ASN A 176 -25.04 -0.80 -6.87
CA ASN A 176 -25.82 0.42 -6.69
C ASN A 176 -27.27 0.32 -7.19
N PHE A 177 -27.65 -0.72 -7.94
CA PHE A 177 -29.02 -0.92 -8.42
C PHE A 177 -29.87 -1.86 -7.54
N ASP A 178 -29.25 -2.66 -6.67
CA ASP A 178 -29.95 -3.61 -5.79
C ASP A 178 -30.34 -3.03 -4.42
N GLY A 179 -30.00 -1.77 -4.12
CA GLY A 179 -30.27 -1.11 -2.83
C GLY A 179 -31.62 -0.37 -2.69
N ASN A 180 -32.49 -0.42 -3.70
CA ASN A 180 -33.79 0.28 -3.73
C ASN A 180 -34.97 -0.68 -3.98
N ASN A 181 -35.15 -1.69 -3.12
CA ASN A 181 -36.40 -2.46 -3.02
C ASN A 181 -36.83 -2.61 -1.56
#